data_AF-A0A1C7NWR6-F1
#
_entry.id   AF-A0A1C7NWR6-F1
#
_cell.length_a   1.000
_cell.length_b   1.000
_cell.length_c   1.000
_cell.angle_alpha   90.00
_cell.angle_beta   90.00
_cell.angle_gamma   90.00
#
_symmetry.space_group_name_H-M   'P 1'
#
loop_
_entity.id
_entity.type
_entity.pdbx_description
1 polymer ?
#
loop_
_entity_poly.entity_id
_entity_poly.type
_entity_poly.pdbx_seq_one_letter_code
_entity_poly.pdbx_strand_id
1 'polypeptide(L)'
;MNEIDEDFVEDFARQLDSIVRIQEQHQEEEDEEESFNEDTSEYQQIPQDEEDMYQQLMSEEEEIEEEVEVDLDAPLVIKVEPSNQLNSETSDLIRSIMSNIQLSNDAIPDWAKKIPEDAWLPRVKEN
;
A
#
# COMPACT_ATOMS: atom_id res chain seq x y z
N MET A 1 38.99 -3.24 -4.31
CA MET A 1 38.05 -3.93 -5.23
C MET A 1 36.73 -3.19 -5.09
N ASN A 2 36.54 -2.14 -5.89
CA ASN A 2 35.32 -1.33 -5.97
C ASN A 2 34.88 -1.30 -7.44
N GLU A 3 34.69 -2.46 -8.04
CA GLU A 3 34.25 -2.58 -9.45
C GLU A 3 32.78 -2.99 -9.56
N ILE A 4 32.08 -3.23 -8.44
CA ILE A 4 30.68 -3.71 -8.44
C ILE A 4 29.67 -2.54 -8.51
N ASP A 5 30.09 -1.31 -8.20
CA ASP A 5 29.18 -0.15 -8.14
C ASP A 5 29.17 0.68 -9.44
N GLU A 6 30.25 0.70 -10.22
CA GLU A 6 30.30 1.48 -11.46
C GLU A 6 29.51 0.81 -12.59
N ASP A 7 29.60 -0.52 -12.74
CA ASP A 7 28.88 -1.26 -13.78
C ASP A 7 27.35 -1.22 -13.58
N PHE A 8 26.87 -1.27 -12.32
CA PHE A 8 25.44 -1.16 -12.04
C PHE A 8 24.90 0.25 -12.34
N VAL A 9 25.66 1.28 -11.98
CA VAL A 9 25.26 2.67 -12.23
C VAL A 9 25.32 3.01 -13.71
N GLU A 10 26.33 2.51 -14.42
CA GLU A 10 26.46 2.66 -15.87
C GLU A 10 25.36 1.91 -16.63
N ASP A 11 25.02 0.68 -16.23
CA ASP A 11 23.91 -0.08 -16.81
C ASP A 11 22.57 0.62 -16.54
N PHE A 12 22.36 1.15 -15.34
CA PHE A 12 21.16 1.92 -15.01
C PHE A 12 21.07 3.20 -15.84
N ALA A 13 22.19 3.92 -16.04
CA ALA A 13 22.24 5.11 -16.88
C ALA A 13 21.93 4.80 -18.35
N ARG A 14 22.44 3.68 -18.89
CA ARG A 14 22.13 3.21 -20.26
C ARG A 14 20.68 2.79 -20.41
N GLN A 15 20.10 2.16 -19.40
CA GLN A 15 18.67 1.80 -19.39
C GLN A 15 17.79 3.05 -19.44
N LEU A 16 18.11 4.09 -18.65
CA LEU A 16 17.38 5.36 -18.70
C LEU A 16 17.51 6.06 -20.05
N ASP A 17 18.70 6.10 -20.64
CA ASP A 17 18.92 6.70 -21.96
C ASP A 17 18.14 5.95 -23.07
N SER A 18 18.02 4.62 -22.95
CA SER A 18 17.20 3.81 -23.86
C SER A 18 15.71 4.12 -23.73
N ILE A 19 15.19 4.28 -22.51
CA ILE A 19 13.78 4.58 -22.25
C ILE A 19 13.41 5.98 -22.78
N VAL A 20 14.28 6.97 -22.57
CA VAL A 20 14.07 8.34 -23.07
C VAL A 20 14.00 8.36 -24.60
N ARG A 21 14.88 7.62 -25.28
CA ARG A 21 14.84 7.52 -26.76
C ARG A 21 13.59 6.85 -27.29
N ILE A 22 13.08 5.81 -26.62
CA ILE A 22 11.83 5.13 -27.02
C ILE A 22 10.64 6.07 -26.85
N GLN A 23 10.59 6.84 -25.76
CA GLN A 23 9.54 7.84 -25.55
C GLN A 23 9.58 8.97 -26.58
N GLU A 24 10.77 9.45 -26.96
CA GLU A 24 10.92 10.47 -28.00
C GLU A 24 10.55 9.92 -29.39
N GLN A 25 10.84 8.65 -29.69
CA GLN A 25 10.42 8.02 -30.95
C GLN A 25 8.90 7.78 -31.04
N HIS A 26 8.24 7.43 -29.92
CA HIS A 26 6.78 7.33 -29.89
C HIS A 26 6.07 8.69 -29.99
N GLN A 27 6.75 9.80 -29.70
CA GLN A 27 6.16 11.14 -29.79
C GLN A 27 6.13 11.72 -31.22
N GLU A 28 6.91 11.17 -32.15
CA GLU A 28 6.93 11.58 -33.56
C GLU A 28 6.01 10.75 -34.48
N GLU A 29 5.42 9.65 -33.99
CA GLU A 29 4.53 8.76 -34.78
C GLU A 29 3.03 8.91 -34.45
N GLU A 30 2.63 9.92 -33.66
CA GLU A 30 1.23 10.15 -33.25
C GLU A 30 0.35 10.91 -34.28
N ASP A 31 0.72 10.96 -35.56
CA ASP A 31 -0.11 11.64 -36.58
C ASP A 31 -0.86 10.71 -37.56
N GLU A 32 -0.70 9.38 -37.52
CA GLU A 32 -1.47 8.49 -38.41
C GLU A 32 -2.00 7.22 -37.72
N GLU A 33 -3.30 7.32 -37.37
CA GLU A 33 -4.32 6.28 -37.30
C GLU A 33 -4.51 5.44 -36.02
N GLU A 34 -5.75 5.54 -35.55
CA GLU A 34 -6.44 4.75 -34.54
C GLU A 34 -6.32 3.24 -34.82
N SER A 35 -5.44 2.54 -34.07
CA SER A 35 -5.49 1.09 -33.90
C SER A 35 -5.43 0.76 -32.42
N PHE A 36 -6.60 0.43 -31.88
CA PHE A 36 -6.77 -0.23 -30.59
C PHE A 36 -5.98 -1.55 -30.57
N ASN A 37 -4.72 -1.51 -30.14
CA ASN A 37 -3.97 -2.69 -29.73
C ASN A 37 -3.70 -2.56 -28.24
N GLU A 38 -4.56 -3.25 -27.48
CA GLU A 38 -4.36 -3.66 -26.11
C GLU A 38 -3.03 -4.42 -26.00
N ASP A 39 -1.98 -3.74 -25.54
CA ASP A 39 -0.70 -4.36 -25.22
C ASP A 39 -0.80 -5.10 -23.87
N THR A 40 -1.53 -6.22 -23.89
CA THR A 40 -1.56 -7.24 -22.83
C THR A 40 -0.34 -8.17 -22.87
N SER A 41 0.79 -7.71 -23.39
CA SER A 41 1.98 -8.57 -23.61
C SER A 41 2.85 -8.78 -22.37
N GLU A 42 2.57 -8.13 -21.23
CA GLU A 42 3.39 -8.25 -20.01
C GLU A 42 2.89 -9.32 -19.01
N TYR A 43 1.69 -9.88 -19.19
CA TYR A 43 1.21 -10.97 -18.33
C TYR A 43 1.60 -12.33 -18.90
N GLN A 44 2.76 -12.84 -18.48
CA GLN A 44 3.12 -14.24 -18.68
C GLN A 44 2.10 -15.14 -17.97
N GLN A 45 1.29 -15.87 -18.74
CA GLN A 45 0.37 -16.87 -18.21
C GLN A 45 1.15 -18.01 -17.55
N ILE A 46 0.91 -18.21 -16.25
CA ILE A 46 1.48 -19.32 -15.48
C ILE A 46 0.74 -20.62 -15.89
N PRO A 47 1.43 -21.74 -16.13
CA PRO A 47 0.79 -23.02 -16.43
C PRO A 47 -0.22 -23.41 -15.33
N GLN A 48 -1.50 -23.45 -15.67
CA GLN A 48 -2.60 -23.83 -14.79
C GLN A 48 -2.77 -25.36 -14.73
N ASP A 49 -1.74 -26.07 -14.27
CA ASP A 49 -1.92 -27.44 -13.81
C ASP A 49 -2.55 -27.39 -12.40
N GLU A 50 -3.81 -26.99 -12.36
CA GLU A 50 -4.58 -26.62 -11.16
C GLU A 50 -5.14 -27.80 -10.36
N GLU A 51 -4.80 -29.06 -10.68
CA GLU A 51 -5.50 -30.20 -10.04
C GLU A 51 -4.83 -30.70 -8.75
N ASP A 52 -3.51 -30.52 -8.59
CA ASP A 52 -2.76 -31.06 -7.44
C ASP A 52 -2.43 -30.03 -6.33
N MET A 53 -2.55 -28.73 -6.60
CA MET A 53 -2.17 -27.68 -5.63
C MET A 53 -3.24 -27.45 -4.54
N TYR A 54 -4.52 -27.65 -4.86
CA TYR A 54 -5.62 -27.44 -3.92
C TYR A 54 -5.71 -28.55 -2.85
N GLN A 55 -5.21 -29.76 -3.12
CA GLN A 55 -5.25 -30.85 -2.14
C GLN A 55 -4.23 -30.67 -1.02
N GLN A 56 -3.12 -29.96 -1.27
CA GLN A 56 -2.08 -29.76 -0.28
C GLN A 56 -2.42 -28.66 0.75
N LEU A 57 -3.20 -27.64 0.37
CA LEU A 57 -3.66 -26.59 1.29
C LEU A 57 -4.73 -27.07 2.27
N MET A 58 -5.57 -28.04 1.87
CA MET A 58 -6.67 -28.55 2.70
C MET A 58 -6.21 -29.54 3.78
N SER A 59 -4.93 -29.95 3.77
CA SER A 59 -4.41 -31.02 4.64
C SER A 59 -3.65 -30.51 5.87
N GLU A 60 -3.37 -29.20 5.96
CA GLU A 60 -2.56 -28.59 7.03
C GLU A 60 -3.33 -27.61 7.95
N GLU A 61 -4.62 -27.36 7.71
CA GLU A 61 -5.45 -26.40 8.48
C GLU A 61 -6.26 -27.04 9.63
N GLU A 62 -5.84 -28.16 10.19
CA GLU A 62 -6.50 -28.75 11.37
C GLU A 62 -5.79 -28.35 12.68
N GLU A 63 -5.77 -27.06 13.01
CA GLU A 63 -5.77 -26.51 14.39
C GLU A 63 -5.52 -24.98 14.36
N ILE A 64 -6.59 -24.21 14.59
CA ILE A 64 -6.70 -22.97 15.40
C ILE A 64 -7.92 -22.19 14.83
N GLU A 65 -9.12 -22.69 15.11
CA GLU A 65 -10.35 -21.89 15.07
C GLU A 65 -10.61 -21.35 16.47
N GLU A 66 -9.82 -20.35 16.91
CA GLU A 66 -10.25 -19.50 18.02
C GLU A 66 -10.94 -18.30 17.39
N GLU A 67 -12.24 -18.42 17.13
CA GLU A 67 -13.10 -17.30 16.74
C GLU A 67 -13.11 -16.31 17.90
N VAL A 68 -12.20 -15.32 17.87
CA VAL A 68 -12.27 -14.18 18.79
C VAL A 68 -13.50 -13.37 18.37
N GLU A 69 -14.61 -13.53 19.09
CA GLU A 69 -15.78 -12.65 18.97
C GLU A 69 -15.35 -11.22 19.32
N VAL A 70 -15.01 -10.43 18.30
CA VAL A 70 -14.69 -9.01 18.46
C VAL A 70 -16.02 -8.25 18.49
N ASP A 71 -16.40 -7.76 19.67
CA ASP A 71 -17.55 -6.87 19.83
C ASP A 71 -17.24 -5.53 19.14
N LEU A 72 -17.73 -5.37 17.90
CA LEU A 72 -17.55 -4.16 17.09
C LEU A 72 -18.28 -2.94 17.66
N ASP A 73 -19.23 -3.14 18.59
CA ASP A 73 -19.98 -2.05 19.22
C ASP A 73 -19.28 -1.53 20.49
N ALA A 74 -18.26 -2.24 20.99
CA ALA A 74 -17.49 -1.80 22.14
C ALA A 74 -16.47 -0.71 21.74
N PRO A 75 -16.35 0.38 22.51
CA PRO A 75 -15.36 1.41 22.23
C PRO A 75 -13.96 0.84 22.34
N LEU A 76 -13.12 1.11 21.34
CA LEU A 76 -11.71 0.72 21.33
C LEU A 76 -10.99 1.36 22.51
N VAL A 77 -10.40 0.56 23.41
CA VAL A 77 -9.66 1.07 24.58
C VAL A 77 -8.20 0.68 24.47
N ILE A 78 -7.31 1.67 24.40
CA ILE A 78 -5.86 1.46 24.33
C ILE A 78 -5.25 1.82 25.69
N LYS A 79 -4.39 0.94 26.20
CA LYS A 79 -3.51 1.22 27.33
C LYS A 79 -2.21 1.80 26.81
N VAL A 80 -1.84 2.97 27.30
CA VAL A 80 -0.58 3.63 26.93
C VAL A 80 0.38 3.53 28.12
N GLU A 81 1.47 2.80 27.93
CA GLU A 81 2.53 2.71 28.93
C GLU A 81 3.20 4.08 29.15
N PRO A 82 3.57 4.47 30.39
CA PRO A 82 4.19 5.77 30.67
C PRO A 82 5.47 6.03 29.88
N SER A 83 6.23 4.97 29.57
CA SER A 83 7.45 5.06 28.75
C SER A 83 7.19 5.50 27.32
N ASN A 84 5.97 5.31 26.82
CA ASN A 84 5.56 5.66 25.46
C ASN A 84 4.88 7.04 25.41
N GLN A 85 4.75 7.73 26.55
CA GLN A 85 4.20 9.08 26.58
C GLN A 85 5.17 10.06 25.92
N LEU A 86 4.69 10.74 24.89
CA LEU A 86 5.41 11.82 24.24
C LEU A 86 5.53 13.01 25.20
N ASN A 87 6.63 13.74 25.07
CA ASN A 87 6.75 15.03 25.75
C ASN A 87 5.78 16.06 25.12
N SER A 88 5.43 17.11 25.87
CA SER A 88 4.46 18.12 25.43
C SER A 88 4.88 18.80 24.13
N GLU A 89 6.15 19.18 24.00
CA GLU A 89 6.66 19.90 22.83
C GLU A 89 6.52 19.08 21.54
N THR A 90 6.89 17.79 21.58
CA THR A 90 6.72 16.85 20.48
C THR A 90 5.24 16.64 20.15
N SER A 91 4.36 16.53 21.16
CA SER A 91 2.92 16.37 20.92
C SER A 91 2.29 17.61 20.27
N ASP A 92 2.72 18.82 20.66
CA ASP A 92 2.24 20.07 20.10
C ASP A 92 2.78 20.28 18.68
N LEU A 93 4.03 19.87 18.42
CA LEU A 93 4.59 19.84 17.08
C LEU A 93 3.82 18.90 16.16
N ILE A 94 3.54 17.67 16.60
CA ILE A 94 2.73 16.70 15.84
C ILE A 94 1.35 17.29 15.56
N ARG A 95 0.69 17.88 16.56
CA ARG A 95 -0.62 18.52 16.37
C ARG A 95 -0.56 19.63 15.33
N SER A 96 0.49 20.45 15.36
CA SER A 96 0.68 21.53 14.39
C SER A 96 0.94 21.02 12.97
N ILE A 97 1.67 19.91 12.80
CA ILE A 97 1.92 19.30 11.49
C ILE A 97 0.61 18.71 10.95
N MET A 98 -0.09 17.93 11.77
CA MET A 98 -1.33 17.27 11.37
C MET A 98 -2.44 18.25 11.03
N SER A 99 -2.54 19.40 11.72
CA SER A 99 -3.54 20.43 11.40
C SER A 99 -3.36 21.07 10.03
N ASN A 100 -2.17 20.98 9.44
CA ASN A 100 -1.89 21.52 8.11
C ASN A 100 -2.28 20.54 6.99
N ILE A 101 -2.52 19.26 7.31
CA ILE A 101 -2.91 18.25 6.34
C ILE A 101 -4.43 18.32 6.18
N GLN A 102 -4.89 18.81 5.02
CA GLN A 102 -6.30 18.87 4.68
C GLN A 102 -6.60 17.87 3.57
N LEU A 103 -7.57 17.01 3.82
CA LEU A 103 -8.14 16.13 2.80
C LEU A 103 -9.44 16.75 2.29
N SER A 104 -9.65 16.73 0.97
CA SER A 104 -10.93 17.13 0.39
C SER A 104 -12.01 16.13 0.80
N ASN A 105 -13.26 16.60 0.94
CA ASN A 105 -14.39 15.71 1.24
C ASN A 105 -14.65 14.66 0.16
N ASP A 106 -14.16 14.90 -1.06
CA ASP A 106 -14.26 13.98 -2.19
C ASP A 106 -13.21 12.86 -2.12
N ALA A 107 -12.10 13.07 -1.39
CA ALA A 107 -11.09 12.04 -1.15
C ALA A 107 -11.54 10.98 -0.14
N ILE A 108 -12.62 11.23 0.60
CA ILE A 108 -13.16 10.30 1.59
C ILE A 108 -14.28 9.48 0.93
N PRO A 109 -14.16 8.14 0.86
CA PRO A 109 -15.23 7.28 0.34
C PRO A 109 -16.53 7.37 1.14
N ASP A 110 -17.67 7.13 0.49
CA ASP A 110 -18.99 7.22 1.13
C ASP A 110 -19.22 6.22 2.25
N TRP A 111 -18.54 5.06 2.20
CA TRP A 111 -18.60 4.10 3.31
C TRP A 111 -17.91 4.65 4.56
N ALA A 112 -16.79 5.37 4.41
CA ALA A 112 -16.02 5.90 5.52
C ALA A 112 -16.75 7.07 6.20
N LYS A 113 -17.46 7.89 5.42
CA LYS A 113 -18.30 8.99 5.92
C LYS A 113 -19.44 8.54 6.85
N LYS A 114 -19.87 7.28 6.74
CA LYS A 114 -20.99 6.73 7.53
C LYS A 114 -20.56 6.20 8.89
N ILE A 115 -19.26 6.02 9.12
CA ILE A 115 -18.74 5.49 10.37
C ILE A 115 -18.59 6.68 11.34
N PRO A 116 -19.29 6.69 12.49
CA PRO A 116 -19.15 7.76 13.47
C PRO A 116 -17.75 7.74 14.08
N GLU A 117 -17.20 8.91 14.42
CA GLU A 117 -15.87 9.03 15.02
C GLU A 117 -15.71 8.18 16.27
N ASP A 118 -16.73 8.14 17.13
CA ASP A 118 -16.72 7.38 18.38
C ASP A 118 -16.55 5.86 18.21
N ALA A 119 -16.84 5.31 17.02
CA ALA A 119 -16.71 3.88 16.74
C ALA A 119 -15.26 3.46 16.45
N TRP A 120 -14.44 4.37 15.91
CA TRP A 120 -13.06 4.06 15.52
C TRP A 120 -12.02 4.83 16.32
N LEU A 121 -12.39 5.95 16.94
CA LEU A 121 -11.48 6.75 17.75
C LEU A 121 -11.25 6.06 19.10
N PRO A 122 -10.02 5.60 19.40
CA PRO A 122 -9.76 4.87 20.62
C PRO A 122 -9.79 5.77 21.85
N ARG A 123 -10.29 5.22 22.95
CA ARG A 123 -10.28 5.82 24.27
C ARG A 123 -9.01 5.40 25.01
N VAL A 124 -8.30 6.37 25.57
CA VAL A 124 -7.14 6.09 26.41
C VAL A 124 -7.65 5.71 27.80
N LYS A 125 -7.23 4.55 28.30
CA LYS A 125 -7.45 4.18 29.70
C LYS A 125 -6.36 4.84 30.55
N GLU A 126 -6.74 5.82 31.37
CA GLU A 126 -5.83 6.35 32.40
C GLU A 126 -5.58 5.25 33.44
N ASN A 127 -4.29 5.01 33.76
CA ASN A 127 -3.85 4.12 34.83
C ASN A 127 -3.73 4.90 36.15
#